data_AF-A0A1H3AHU8-F1
#
_entry.id   AF-A0A1H3AHU8-F1
#
_cell.length_a   1.000
_cell.length_b   1.000
_cell.length_c   1.000
_cell.angle_alpha   90.00
_cell.angle_beta   90.00
_cell.angle_gamma   90.00
#
_symmetry.space_group_name_H-M   'P 1'
#
loop_
_entity.id
_entity.type
_entity.pdbx_description
1 polymer ?
#
loop_
_entity_poly.entity_id
_entity_poly.type
_entity_poly.pdbx_seq_one_letter_code
_entity_poly.pdbx_strand_id
1 'polypeptide(L)'
;MQVRSRHKPLQTPEQLGGRFGLVAGFYVAALLSPALLFVVVQWLGLASWPATLGLLGAVGAAITAVVARIVSRRGELVAWSDSPWISILVPAVGVLPVGLYLFQFILFIGFAVTDLQADNTANFVGFIGFFLGIIATPLGESLVLMARTRLANATVDDADTAVEWTAGWPRRARLWFMAGTLAVIGLLAGLAFWRLEWRAVTTVLPFGTVLMIVLSSMVSERTYRTTSVGLEQRREGRWFVSRRLIPWSRFDDFSVTDDAIVLHRALPHIDVRCRRYLIDDEAVVAALEDHLDRRVP
;
A
#
# COMPACT_ATOMS: atom_id res chain seq x y z
N MET A 1 -25.16 -1.74 32.57
CA MET A 1 -24.50 -3.06 32.43
C MET A 1 -23.15 -2.83 31.76
N GLN A 2 -22.04 -3.04 32.46
CA GLN A 2 -20.70 -2.91 31.88
C GLN A 2 -20.31 -4.24 31.22
N VAL A 3 -20.41 -4.32 29.89
CA VAL A 3 -19.77 -5.41 29.15
C VAL A 3 -18.29 -5.08 29.07
N ARG A 4 -17.51 -5.69 29.97
CA ARG A 4 -16.03 -5.73 29.86
C ARG A 4 -15.69 -6.47 28.57
N SER A 5 -15.30 -5.74 27.53
CA SER A 5 -14.60 -6.30 26.38
C SER A 5 -13.32 -6.97 26.89
N ARG A 6 -13.32 -8.32 26.95
CA ARG A 6 -12.10 -9.09 27.14
C ARG A 6 -11.27 -8.89 25.87
N HIS A 7 -10.29 -7.99 25.95
CA HIS A 7 -9.38 -7.67 24.87
C HIS A 7 -8.57 -8.92 24.52
N LYS A 8 -8.96 -9.65 23.48
CA LYS A 8 -8.08 -10.67 22.90
C LYS A 8 -7.03 -9.95 22.06
N PRO A 9 -5.73 -10.04 22.39
CA PRO A 9 -4.69 -9.51 21.53
C PRO A 9 -4.73 -10.23 20.18
N LEU A 10 -4.44 -9.50 19.10
CA LEU A 10 -4.35 -10.05 17.75
C LEU A 10 -3.32 -11.20 17.75
N GLN A 11 -3.69 -12.36 17.21
CA GLN A 11 -2.78 -13.50 17.16
C GLN A 11 -1.81 -13.33 15.99
N THR A 12 -0.51 -13.35 16.29
CA THR A 12 0.53 -13.32 15.27
C THR A 12 0.84 -14.74 14.78
N PRO A 13 0.88 -14.99 13.47
CA PRO A 13 1.26 -16.31 12.95
C PRO A 13 2.74 -16.62 13.26
N GLU A 14 3.04 -17.86 13.66
CA GLU A 14 4.39 -18.30 14.01
C GLU A 14 5.37 -18.30 12.82
N GLN A 15 4.88 -18.52 11.59
CA GLN A 15 5.69 -18.52 10.37
C GLN A 15 4.96 -17.87 9.19
N LEU A 16 5.73 -17.15 8.35
CA LEU A 16 5.16 -16.36 7.25
C LEU A 16 5.09 -17.07 5.91
N GLY A 17 5.59 -18.30 5.82
CA GLY A 17 5.56 -19.11 4.60
C GLY A 17 6.41 -18.55 3.46
N GLY A 18 6.81 -19.43 2.52
CA GLY A 18 7.76 -19.07 1.46
C GLY A 18 7.28 -17.96 0.51
N ARG A 19 5.98 -17.92 0.19
CA ARG A 19 5.41 -16.91 -0.73
C ARG A 19 5.56 -15.48 -0.20
N PHE A 20 5.31 -15.26 1.09
CA PHE A 20 5.46 -13.93 1.69
C PHE A 20 6.92 -13.48 1.70
N GLY A 21 7.83 -14.39 2.09
CA GLY A 21 9.27 -14.13 2.06
C GLY A 21 9.76 -13.78 0.65
N LEU A 22 9.27 -14.48 -0.38
CA LEU A 22 9.65 -14.24 -1.77
C LEU A 22 9.15 -12.87 -2.29
N VAL A 23 7.91 -12.48 -1.99
CA VAL A 23 7.41 -11.12 -2.33
C VAL A 23 8.21 -10.04 -1.59
N ALA A 24 8.57 -10.28 -0.32
CA ALA A 24 9.39 -9.34 0.46
C ALA A 24 10.80 -9.23 -0.13
N GLY A 25 11.37 -10.36 -0.56
CA GLY A 25 12.66 -10.40 -1.23
C GLY A 25 12.65 -9.62 -2.54
N PHE A 26 11.65 -9.83 -3.40
CA PHE A 26 11.53 -9.08 -4.66
C PHE A 26 11.33 -7.58 -4.42
N TYR A 27 10.53 -7.20 -3.42
CA TYR A 27 10.35 -5.79 -3.06
C TYR A 27 11.68 -5.14 -2.67
N VAL A 28 12.44 -5.75 -1.76
CA VAL A 28 13.73 -5.20 -1.31
C VAL A 28 14.78 -5.22 -2.43
N ALA A 29 14.81 -6.29 -3.24
CA ALA A 29 15.70 -6.38 -4.39
C ALA A 29 15.40 -5.30 -5.42
N ALA A 30 14.12 -5.04 -5.73
CA ALA A 30 13.74 -3.99 -6.68
C ALA A 30 14.18 -2.59 -6.22
N LEU A 31 14.19 -2.33 -4.90
CA LEU A 31 14.65 -1.08 -4.33
C LEU A 31 16.18 -0.94 -4.32
N LEU A 32 16.89 -1.99 -3.89
CA LEU A 32 18.33 -1.91 -3.59
C LEU A 32 19.23 -2.30 -4.77
N SER A 33 18.79 -3.20 -5.64
CA SER A 33 19.65 -3.72 -6.73
C SER A 33 20.13 -2.61 -7.67
N PRO A 34 19.30 -1.65 -8.12
CA PRO A 34 19.77 -0.56 -8.98
C PRO A 34 20.82 0.33 -8.31
N ALA A 35 20.63 0.65 -7.02
CA ALA A 35 21.54 1.50 -6.28
C ALA A 35 22.90 0.83 -6.06
N LEU A 36 22.88 -0.46 -5.66
CA LEU A 36 24.09 -1.25 -5.50
C LEU A 36 24.82 -1.43 -6.84
N LEU A 37 24.08 -1.70 -7.91
CA LEU A 37 24.65 -1.85 -9.24
C LEU A 37 25.29 -0.56 -9.73
N PHE A 38 24.69 0.60 -9.43
CA PHE A 38 25.28 1.89 -9.77
C PHE A 38 26.66 2.07 -9.13
N VAL A 39 26.79 1.74 -7.84
CA VAL A 39 28.07 1.77 -7.11
C VAL A 39 29.08 0.80 -7.71
N VAL A 40 28.66 -0.44 -8.00
CA VAL A 40 29.56 -1.48 -8.51
C VAL A 40 30.02 -1.17 -9.95
N VAL A 41 29.14 -0.66 -10.81
CA VAL A 41 29.47 -0.25 -12.17
C VAL A 41 30.50 0.89 -12.16
N GLN A 42 30.31 1.89 -11.28
CA GLN A 42 31.28 2.98 -11.12
C GLN A 42 32.63 2.48 -10.60
N TRP A 43 32.61 1.56 -9.65
CA TRP A 43 33.83 1.07 -9.01
C TRP A 43 34.65 0.13 -9.91
N LEU A 44 33.97 -0.75 -10.65
CA LEU A 44 34.61 -1.73 -11.54
C LEU A 44 34.88 -1.18 -12.96
N GLY A 45 34.43 0.04 -13.28
CA GLY A 45 34.55 0.61 -14.62
C GLY A 45 33.86 -0.22 -15.70
N LEU A 46 32.73 -0.86 -15.36
CA LEU A 46 32.01 -1.74 -16.28
C LEU A 46 31.37 -0.92 -17.40
N ALA A 47 31.88 -1.07 -18.63
CA ALA A 47 31.30 -0.45 -19.82
C ALA A 47 30.26 -1.34 -20.52
N SER A 48 30.30 -2.66 -20.30
CA SER A 48 29.45 -3.59 -21.05
C SER A 48 28.06 -3.75 -20.41
N TRP A 49 27.02 -3.44 -21.18
CA TRP A 49 25.63 -3.61 -20.77
C TRP A 49 25.24 -5.07 -20.45
N PRO A 50 25.76 -6.13 -21.11
CA PRO A 50 25.39 -7.51 -20.78
C PRO A 50 25.95 -7.93 -19.42
N ALA A 51 27.18 -7.53 -19.09
CA ALA A 51 27.77 -7.81 -17.78
C ALA A 51 27.01 -7.09 -16.67
N THR A 52 26.56 -5.86 -16.95
CA THR A 52 25.73 -5.07 -16.03
C THR A 52 24.37 -5.75 -15.76
N LEU A 53 23.72 -6.32 -16.79
CA LEU A 53 22.49 -7.10 -16.61
C LEU A 53 22.72 -8.39 -15.82
N GLY A 54 23.79 -9.14 -16.13
CA GLY A 54 24.13 -10.35 -15.40
C GLY A 54 24.38 -10.07 -13.91
N LEU A 55 25.11 -8.99 -13.62
CA LEU A 55 25.37 -8.53 -12.26
C LEU A 55 24.10 -8.06 -11.56
N LEU A 56 23.21 -7.33 -12.25
CA LEU A 56 21.90 -6.95 -11.70
C LEU A 56 21.10 -8.18 -11.27
N GLY A 57 21.03 -9.19 -12.14
CA GLY A 57 20.33 -10.44 -11.86
C GLY A 57 20.92 -11.18 -10.66
N ALA A 58 22.26 -11.26 -10.59
CA ALA A 58 22.95 -11.91 -9.49
C ALA A 58 22.74 -11.19 -8.15
N VAL A 59 22.88 -9.85 -8.13
CA VAL A 59 22.65 -9.03 -6.93
C VAL A 59 21.19 -9.12 -6.48
N GLY A 60 20.25 -8.99 -7.42
CA GLY A 60 18.82 -9.08 -7.13
C GLY A 60 18.41 -10.46 -6.59
N ALA A 61 18.94 -11.54 -7.16
CA ALA A 61 18.70 -12.90 -6.69
C ALA A 61 19.27 -13.13 -5.27
N ALA A 62 20.48 -12.65 -5.01
CA ALA A 62 21.10 -12.76 -3.68
C ALA A 62 20.29 -12.01 -2.62
N ILE A 63 19.90 -10.76 -2.88
CA ILE A 63 19.07 -9.96 -1.97
C ILE A 63 17.72 -10.66 -1.73
N THR A 64 17.07 -11.11 -2.80
CA THR A 64 15.78 -11.80 -2.71
C THR A 64 15.87 -13.02 -1.81
N ALA A 65 16.88 -13.88 -2.01
CA ALA A 65 17.07 -15.09 -1.24
C ALA A 65 17.33 -14.80 0.26
N VAL A 66 18.21 -13.84 0.55
CA VAL A 66 18.55 -13.45 1.93
C VAL A 66 17.33 -12.89 2.64
N VAL A 67 16.62 -11.93 2.04
CA VAL A 67 15.43 -11.31 2.62
C VAL A 67 14.31 -12.34 2.79
N ALA A 68 14.06 -13.19 1.79
CA ALA A 68 13.05 -14.23 1.88
C ALA A 68 13.31 -15.18 3.04
N ARG A 69 14.58 -15.57 3.27
CA ARG A 69 14.99 -16.43 4.38
C ARG A 69 14.83 -15.75 5.75
N ILE A 70 15.14 -14.46 5.85
CA ILE A 70 15.01 -13.70 7.11
C ILE A 70 13.52 -13.51 7.45
N VAL A 71 12.74 -13.04 6.48
CA VAL A 71 11.32 -12.69 6.69
C VAL A 71 10.48 -13.94 6.94
N SER A 72 10.75 -15.05 6.24
CA SER A 72 10.01 -16.31 6.48
C SER A 72 10.14 -16.84 7.92
N ARG A 73 11.21 -16.45 8.63
CA ARG A 73 11.50 -16.87 10.02
C ARG A 73 11.01 -15.88 11.09
N ARG A 74 10.46 -14.72 10.72
CA ARG A 74 10.08 -13.67 11.68
C ARG A 74 8.60 -13.30 11.58
N GLY A 75 7.73 -14.06 12.24
CA GLY A 75 6.28 -13.80 12.32
C GLY A 75 5.91 -12.42 12.87
N GLU A 76 6.74 -11.86 13.75
CA GLU A 76 6.56 -10.55 14.39
C GLU A 76 6.47 -9.38 13.40
N LEU A 77 7.04 -9.53 12.19
CA LEU A 77 7.00 -8.51 11.14
C LEU A 77 5.56 -8.23 10.64
N VAL A 78 4.63 -9.16 10.83
CA VAL A 78 3.21 -8.92 10.49
C VAL A 78 2.56 -7.92 11.41
N ALA A 79 2.88 -7.95 12.71
CA ALA A 79 2.33 -7.00 13.67
C ALA A 79 2.73 -5.55 13.32
N TRP A 80 3.93 -5.35 12.77
CA TRP A 80 4.39 -4.04 12.30
C TRP A 80 3.55 -3.51 11.13
N SER A 81 3.02 -4.41 10.29
CA SER A 81 2.22 -4.06 9.11
C SER A 81 0.83 -3.52 9.47
N ASP A 82 0.41 -3.70 10.72
CA ASP A 82 -0.84 -3.14 11.25
C ASP A 82 -0.68 -1.66 11.67
N SER A 83 0.55 -1.16 11.80
CA SER A 83 0.80 0.26 12.04
C SER A 83 0.37 1.10 10.82
N PRO A 84 -0.42 2.17 11.01
CA PRO A 84 -0.89 3.03 9.92
C PRO A 84 0.29 3.65 9.16
N TRP A 85 1.35 4.06 9.87
CA TRP A 85 2.54 4.66 9.27
C TRP A 85 3.32 3.67 8.40
N ILE A 86 3.55 2.46 8.89
CA ILE A 86 4.30 1.43 8.13
C ILE A 86 3.52 1.03 6.87
N SER A 87 2.19 0.94 6.98
CA SER A 87 1.34 0.60 5.85
C SER A 87 1.33 1.65 4.73
N ILE A 88 1.68 2.89 5.04
CA ILE A 88 1.84 3.98 4.06
C ILE A 88 3.30 4.02 3.57
N LEU A 89 4.25 3.89 4.50
CA LEU A 89 5.68 4.07 4.21
C LEU A 89 6.23 2.95 3.33
N VAL A 90 5.83 1.69 3.54
CA VAL A 90 6.31 0.56 2.73
C VAL A 90 5.94 0.74 1.23
N PRO A 91 4.67 0.95 0.84
CA PRO A 91 4.37 1.26 -0.55
C PRO A 91 5.03 2.55 -1.05
N ALA A 92 5.09 3.60 -0.22
CA ALA A 92 5.64 4.90 -0.60
C ALA A 92 7.16 4.84 -0.92
N VAL A 93 7.93 4.02 -0.21
CA VAL A 93 9.36 3.80 -0.51
C VAL A 93 9.54 3.21 -1.92
N GLY A 94 8.57 2.41 -2.40
CA GLY A 94 8.53 1.91 -3.78
C GLY A 94 8.53 3.01 -4.84
N VAL A 95 8.01 4.20 -4.51
CA VAL A 95 7.92 5.33 -5.45
C VAL A 95 9.23 6.12 -5.53
N LEU A 96 10.10 6.02 -4.51
CA LEU A 96 11.36 6.77 -4.47
C LEU A 96 12.27 6.49 -5.68
N PRO A 97 12.53 5.23 -6.09
CA PRO A 97 13.32 4.95 -7.28
C PRO A 97 12.73 5.56 -8.56
N VAL A 98 11.40 5.64 -8.67
CA VAL A 98 10.73 6.25 -9.84
C VAL A 98 11.13 7.71 -9.97
N GLY A 99 11.11 8.46 -8.86
CA GLY A 99 11.57 9.86 -8.85
C GLY A 99 13.07 10.01 -9.07
N LEU A 100 13.87 9.19 -8.38
CA LEU A 100 15.34 9.28 -8.41
C LEU A 100 15.95 8.92 -9.77
N TYR A 101 15.35 7.98 -10.50
CA TYR A 101 15.89 7.46 -11.76
C TYR A 101 15.19 8.02 -13.02
N LEU A 102 14.18 8.87 -12.87
CA LEU A 102 13.44 9.41 -14.00
C LEU A 102 14.31 10.19 -14.99
N PHE A 103 15.26 10.97 -14.50
CA PHE A 103 16.14 11.75 -15.35
C PHE A 103 17.02 10.84 -16.23
N GLN A 104 17.60 9.81 -15.63
CA GLN A 104 18.41 8.79 -16.31
C GLN A 104 17.57 8.01 -17.33
N PHE A 105 16.30 7.73 -17.01
CA PHE A 105 15.34 7.15 -17.95
C PHE A 105 15.11 8.05 -19.18
N ILE A 106 14.85 9.35 -18.97
CA ILE A 106 14.65 10.31 -20.08
C ILE A 106 15.91 10.41 -20.94
N LEU A 107 17.08 10.50 -20.31
CA LEU A 107 18.35 10.52 -21.03
C LEU A 107 18.57 9.25 -21.85
N PHE A 108 18.30 8.08 -21.27
CA PHE A 108 18.43 6.80 -21.97
C PHE A 108 17.54 6.74 -23.22
N ILE A 109 16.26 7.14 -23.11
CA ILE A 109 15.36 7.22 -24.27
C ILE A 109 15.83 8.26 -25.28
N GLY A 110 16.24 9.44 -24.82
CA GLY A 110 16.72 10.51 -25.68
C GLY A 110 17.91 10.07 -26.53
N PHE A 111 18.91 9.42 -25.91
CA PHE A 111 20.07 8.89 -26.63
C PHE A 111 19.71 7.74 -27.57
N ALA A 112 18.83 6.83 -27.14
CA ALA A 112 18.39 5.71 -27.98
C ALA A 112 17.62 6.17 -29.23
N VAL A 113 16.89 7.28 -29.17
CA VAL A 113 16.09 7.81 -30.29
C VAL A 113 16.92 8.72 -31.21
N THR A 114 17.92 9.42 -30.68
CA THR A 114 18.71 10.41 -31.44
C THR A 114 19.99 9.84 -32.06
N ASP A 115 20.30 8.57 -31.82
CA ASP A 115 21.54 7.89 -32.24
C ASP A 115 22.82 8.62 -31.76
N LEU A 116 22.66 9.53 -30.78
CA LEU A 116 23.76 10.19 -30.09
C LEU A 116 24.40 9.14 -29.17
N GLN A 117 25.56 8.62 -29.56
CA GLN A 117 26.36 7.70 -28.75
C GLN A 117 26.84 8.38 -27.45
N ALA A 118 25.99 8.35 -26.43
CA ALA A 118 26.42 8.44 -25.05
C ALA A 118 26.27 7.04 -24.45
N ASP A 119 27.26 6.19 -24.72
CA ASP A 119 27.41 4.87 -24.13
C ASP A 119 27.66 5.05 -22.64
N ASN A 120 26.58 5.08 -21.85
CA ASN A 120 26.69 5.29 -20.42
C ASN A 120 25.82 4.26 -19.72
N THR A 121 26.45 3.16 -19.33
CA THR A 121 25.92 2.08 -18.50
C THR A 121 25.13 2.62 -17.29
N ALA A 122 25.50 3.79 -16.76
CA ALA A 122 24.77 4.51 -15.71
C ALA A 122 23.32 4.88 -16.10
N ASN A 123 23.09 5.34 -17.33
CA ASN A 123 21.75 5.67 -17.83
C ASN A 123 20.90 4.41 -17.98
N PHE A 124 21.51 3.30 -18.41
CA PHE A 124 20.84 2.00 -18.49
C PHE A 124 20.47 1.44 -17.10
N VAL A 125 21.36 1.55 -16.11
CA VAL A 125 21.06 1.20 -14.71
C VAL A 125 19.91 2.05 -14.17
N GLY A 126 19.91 3.36 -14.46
CA GLY A 126 18.81 4.25 -14.10
C GLY A 126 17.49 3.86 -14.79
N PHE A 127 17.52 3.57 -16.09
CA PHE A 127 16.36 3.08 -16.83
C PHE A 127 15.75 1.84 -16.16
N ILE A 128 16.56 0.84 -15.80
CA ILE A 128 16.07 -0.36 -15.10
C ILE A 128 15.58 -0.02 -13.69
N GLY A 129 16.30 0.84 -12.97
CA GLY A 129 15.91 1.29 -11.63
C GLY A 129 14.55 1.99 -11.59
N PHE A 130 14.22 2.74 -12.64
CA PHE A 130 12.90 3.37 -12.81
C PHE A 130 11.79 2.31 -12.89
N PHE A 131 11.93 1.31 -13.77
CA PHE A 131 10.94 0.23 -13.89
C PHE A 131 10.84 -0.63 -12.63
N LEU A 132 11.98 -0.92 -11.98
CA LEU A 132 11.97 -1.64 -10.71
C LEU A 132 11.27 -0.85 -9.59
N GLY A 133 11.34 0.48 -9.58
CA GLY A 133 10.52 1.31 -8.68
C GLY A 133 9.02 1.17 -8.93
N ILE A 134 8.61 1.19 -10.20
CA ILE A 134 7.22 0.97 -10.60
C ILE A 134 6.73 -0.40 -10.10
N ILE A 135 7.57 -1.44 -10.18
CA ILE A 135 7.26 -2.79 -9.70
C ILE A 135 7.31 -2.88 -8.16
N ALA A 136 8.23 -2.18 -7.50
CA ALA A 136 8.37 -2.17 -6.05
C ALA A 136 7.12 -1.61 -5.36
N THR A 137 6.48 -0.60 -5.95
CA THR A 137 5.26 0.04 -5.41
C THR A 137 4.11 -0.97 -5.16
N PRO A 138 3.61 -1.71 -6.17
CA PRO A 138 2.55 -2.71 -5.96
C PRO A 138 3.02 -3.93 -5.16
N LEU A 139 4.31 -4.28 -5.19
CA LEU A 139 4.85 -5.32 -4.31
C LEU A 139 4.76 -4.90 -2.83
N GLY A 140 5.07 -3.65 -2.52
CA GLY A 140 4.93 -3.07 -1.18
C GLY A 140 3.48 -3.08 -0.69
N GLU A 141 2.53 -2.68 -1.55
CA GLU A 141 1.10 -2.77 -1.24
C GLU A 141 0.67 -4.23 -1.00
N SER A 142 1.12 -5.15 -1.86
CA SER A 142 0.82 -6.58 -1.74
C SER A 142 1.33 -7.17 -0.42
N LEU A 143 2.50 -6.76 0.05
CA LEU A 143 3.04 -7.18 1.36
C LEU A 143 2.14 -6.75 2.50
N VAL A 144 1.72 -5.48 2.51
CA VAL A 144 0.82 -4.95 3.54
C VAL A 144 -0.52 -5.70 3.53
N LEU A 145 -1.07 -5.96 2.35
CA LEU A 145 -2.33 -6.71 2.20
C LEU A 145 -2.19 -8.17 2.65
N MET A 146 -1.11 -8.85 2.27
CA MET A 146 -0.84 -10.23 2.70
C MET A 146 -0.64 -10.32 4.22
N ALA A 147 0.09 -9.38 4.81
CA ALA A 147 0.29 -9.34 6.26
C ALA A 147 -1.04 -9.17 7.00
N ARG A 148 -1.87 -8.20 6.57
CA ARG A 148 -3.20 -7.96 7.15
C ARG A 148 -4.15 -9.15 6.99
N THR A 149 -4.11 -9.81 5.84
CA THR A 149 -4.93 -10.99 5.57
C THR A 149 -4.54 -12.15 6.47
N ARG A 150 -3.24 -12.36 6.69
CA ARG A 150 -2.75 -13.39 7.62
C ARG A 150 -3.14 -13.09 9.06
N LEU A 151 -3.06 -11.84 9.48
CA LEU A 151 -3.46 -11.42 10.82
C LEU A 151 -4.97 -11.65 11.05
N ALA A 152 -5.79 -11.34 10.05
CA ALA A 152 -7.23 -11.60 10.07
C ALA A 152 -7.51 -13.10 10.15
N ASN A 153 -6.91 -13.91 9.28
CA ASN A 153 -7.10 -15.38 9.26
C ASN A 153 -6.62 -16.07 10.54
N ALA A 154 -5.62 -15.51 11.23
CA ALA A 154 -5.14 -16.06 12.50
C ALA A 154 -6.05 -15.71 13.68
N THR A 155 -6.90 -14.69 13.55
CA THR A 155 -7.69 -14.14 14.68
C THR A 155 -9.18 -14.43 14.55
N VAL A 156 -9.72 -14.52 13.33
CA VAL A 156 -11.15 -14.71 13.05
C VAL A 156 -11.38 -16.15 12.59
N ASP A 157 -12.22 -16.88 13.33
CA ASP A 157 -12.85 -18.10 12.82
C ASP A 157 -14.06 -17.70 11.96
N ASP A 158 -14.19 -18.27 10.75
CA ASP A 158 -15.28 -17.97 9.80
C ASP A 158 -16.69 -18.28 10.40
N ALA A 159 -16.78 -18.96 11.55
CA ALA A 159 -18.01 -19.27 12.27
C ALA A 159 -18.52 -18.12 13.18
N ASP A 160 -17.73 -17.08 13.40
CA ASP A 160 -17.99 -16.03 14.41
C ASP A 160 -18.59 -14.74 13.79
N THR A 161 -19.26 -14.84 12.64
CA THR A 161 -19.81 -13.71 11.88
C THR A 161 -21.27 -13.46 12.21
N ALA A 162 -21.59 -12.27 12.73
CA ALA A 162 -22.97 -11.89 13.07
C ALA A 162 -23.74 -11.32 11.86
N VAL A 163 -23.16 -10.36 11.14
CA VAL A 163 -23.76 -9.70 9.98
C VAL A 163 -22.69 -9.44 8.92
N GLU A 164 -23.05 -9.61 7.65
CA GLU A 164 -22.22 -9.30 6.48
C GLU A 164 -22.94 -8.30 5.56
N TRP A 165 -22.25 -7.22 5.17
CA TRP A 165 -22.80 -6.25 4.22
C TRP A 165 -21.72 -5.72 3.26
N THR A 166 -22.12 -5.34 2.05
CA THR A 166 -21.19 -4.71 1.08
C THR A 166 -21.54 -3.24 0.93
N ALA A 167 -20.56 -2.37 1.19
CA ALA A 167 -20.74 -0.93 1.09
C ALA A 167 -19.54 -0.24 0.42
N GLY A 168 -19.85 0.71 -0.47
CA GLY A 168 -18.88 1.66 -1.02
C GLY A 168 -18.96 3.01 -0.33
N TRP A 169 -18.02 3.91 -0.65
CA TRP A 169 -18.05 5.29 -0.17
C TRP A 169 -19.25 6.07 -0.74
N PRO A 170 -19.86 7.01 0.00
CA PRO A 170 -20.88 7.92 -0.54
C PRO A 170 -20.35 8.69 -1.76
N ARG A 171 -21.20 8.90 -2.80
CA ARG A 171 -20.78 9.56 -4.05
C ARG A 171 -20.19 10.95 -3.80
N ARG A 172 -20.81 11.73 -2.91
CA ARG A 172 -20.38 13.08 -2.56
C ARG A 172 -19.03 13.07 -1.85
N ALA A 173 -18.83 12.17 -0.88
CA ALA A 173 -17.56 12.00 -0.19
C ALA A 173 -16.43 11.57 -1.14
N ARG A 174 -16.73 10.66 -2.08
CA ARG A 174 -15.80 10.26 -3.15
C ARG A 174 -15.37 11.45 -4.02
N LEU A 175 -16.33 12.27 -4.47
CA LEU A 175 -16.03 13.43 -5.32
C LEU A 175 -15.20 14.47 -4.58
N TRP A 176 -15.56 14.82 -3.34
CA TRP A 176 -14.78 15.74 -2.52
C TRP A 176 -13.37 15.24 -2.25
N PHE A 177 -13.21 13.94 -2.01
CA PHE A 177 -11.90 13.33 -1.81
C PHE A 177 -11.05 13.37 -3.09
N MET A 178 -11.64 13.04 -4.25
CA MET A 178 -10.96 13.14 -5.54
C MET A 178 -10.57 14.58 -5.87
N ALA A 179 -11.48 15.54 -5.68
CA ALA A 179 -11.24 16.95 -5.91
C ALA A 179 -10.16 17.52 -4.97
N GLY A 180 -10.27 17.22 -3.68
CA GLY A 180 -9.28 17.64 -2.68
C GLY A 180 -7.90 17.07 -2.98
N THR A 181 -7.83 15.81 -3.40
CA THR A 181 -6.54 15.23 -3.77
C THR A 181 -5.98 15.86 -5.05
N LEU A 182 -6.81 16.05 -6.08
CA LEU A 182 -6.37 16.68 -7.32
C LEU A 182 -5.86 18.10 -7.07
N ALA A 183 -6.51 18.85 -6.17
CA ALA A 183 -6.07 20.17 -5.75
C ALA A 183 -4.70 20.14 -5.05
N VAL A 184 -4.49 19.20 -4.11
CA VAL A 184 -3.18 19.03 -3.43
C VAL A 184 -2.08 18.63 -4.42
N ILE A 185 -2.36 17.68 -5.32
CA ILE A 185 -1.40 17.27 -6.36
C ILE A 185 -1.07 18.44 -7.28
N GLY A 186 -2.09 19.19 -7.73
CA GLY A 186 -1.92 20.37 -8.56
C GLY A 186 -1.10 21.46 -7.86
N LEU A 187 -1.35 21.70 -6.57
CA LEU A 187 -0.59 22.66 -5.76
C LEU A 187 0.87 22.22 -5.61
N LEU A 188 1.14 20.95 -5.31
CA LEU A 188 2.49 20.42 -5.21
C LEU A 188 3.23 20.47 -6.56
N ALA A 189 2.54 20.14 -7.66
CA ALA A 189 3.09 20.24 -9.00
C ALA A 189 3.42 21.70 -9.38
N GLY A 190 2.52 22.64 -9.07
CA GLY A 190 2.73 24.07 -9.28
C GLY A 190 3.89 24.63 -8.43
N LEU A 191 3.96 24.22 -7.17
CA LEU A 191 5.06 24.61 -6.27
C LEU A 191 6.41 24.05 -6.73
N ALA A 192 6.42 22.78 -7.15
CA ALA A 192 7.61 22.14 -7.69
C ALA A 192 8.07 22.86 -8.97
N PHE A 193 7.14 23.16 -9.89
CA PHE A 193 7.43 23.93 -11.11
C PHE A 193 8.03 25.31 -10.79
N TRP A 194 7.47 26.02 -9.79
CA TRP A 194 7.96 27.33 -9.37
C TRP A 194 9.37 27.29 -8.76
N ARG A 195 9.72 26.24 -8.02
CA ARG A 195 10.99 26.14 -7.27
C ARG A 195 12.13 25.49 -8.05
N LEU A 196 11.83 24.54 -8.92
CA LEU A 196 12.80 23.60 -9.52
C LEU A 196 12.71 23.55 -11.06
N GLU A 197 11.95 24.47 -11.66
CA GLU A 197 11.73 24.58 -13.10
C GLU A 197 11.23 23.27 -13.75
N TRP A 198 11.48 23.05 -15.03
CA TRP A 198 11.01 21.88 -15.80
C TRP A 198 11.44 20.52 -15.19
N ARG A 199 12.55 20.48 -14.45
CA ARG A 199 13.06 19.27 -13.79
C ARG A 199 12.15 18.74 -12.69
N ALA A 200 11.33 19.59 -12.08
CA ALA A 200 10.39 19.19 -11.03
C ALA A 200 9.10 18.57 -11.58
N VAL A 201 8.64 19.06 -12.74
CA VAL A 201 7.39 18.59 -13.38
C VAL A 201 7.51 17.12 -13.75
N THR A 202 8.67 16.71 -14.23
CA THR A 202 8.94 15.31 -14.54
C THR A 202 8.86 14.45 -13.29
N THR A 203 9.43 14.87 -12.14
CA THR A 203 9.40 14.09 -10.89
C THR A 203 8.00 13.98 -10.25
N VAL A 204 7.17 15.03 -10.36
CA VAL A 204 5.84 15.06 -9.71
C VAL A 204 4.78 14.27 -10.47
N LEU A 205 4.84 14.23 -11.81
CA LEU A 205 3.86 13.55 -12.65
C LEU A 205 3.68 12.04 -12.35
N PRO A 206 4.74 11.20 -12.29
CA PRO A 206 4.60 9.79 -11.96
C PRO A 206 4.14 9.59 -10.50
N PHE A 207 4.52 10.50 -9.59
CA PHE A 207 3.99 10.54 -8.22
C PHE A 207 2.47 10.74 -8.22
N GLY A 208 1.96 11.66 -9.05
CA GLY A 208 0.53 11.89 -9.23
C GLY A 208 -0.22 10.67 -9.74
N THR A 209 0.32 9.95 -10.72
CA THR A 209 -0.31 8.73 -11.27
C THR A 209 -0.38 7.61 -10.24
N VAL A 210 0.72 7.33 -9.53
CA VAL A 210 0.75 6.32 -8.46
C VAL A 210 -0.23 6.70 -7.35
N LEU A 211 -0.23 7.97 -6.94
CA LEU A 211 -1.13 8.48 -5.91
C LEU A 211 -2.60 8.31 -6.33
N MET A 212 -2.96 8.64 -7.58
CA MET A 212 -4.30 8.42 -8.11
C MET A 212 -4.72 6.95 -8.11
N ILE A 213 -3.82 6.02 -8.43
CA ILE A 213 -4.08 4.58 -8.34
C ILE A 213 -4.39 4.19 -6.88
N VAL A 214 -3.55 4.59 -5.93
CA VAL A 214 -3.75 4.31 -4.48
C VAL A 214 -5.06 4.90 -3.97
N LEU A 215 -5.42 6.11 -4.41
CA LEU A 215 -6.66 6.78 -3.97
C LEU A 215 -7.91 6.16 -4.59
N SER A 216 -7.86 5.80 -5.87
CA SER A 216 -8.96 5.07 -6.53
C SER A 216 -9.23 3.73 -5.83
N SER A 217 -8.17 3.08 -5.35
CA SER A 217 -8.20 1.83 -4.58
C SER A 217 -8.90 2.01 -3.21
N MET A 218 -8.80 3.19 -2.59
CA MET A 218 -9.48 3.49 -1.32
C MET A 218 -11.01 3.58 -1.44
N VAL A 219 -11.50 3.96 -2.62
CA VAL A 219 -12.91 4.28 -2.89
C VAL A 219 -13.71 3.06 -3.37
N SER A 220 -13.03 1.94 -3.65
CA SER A 220 -13.64 0.68 -4.05
C SER A 220 -14.66 0.17 -3.02
N GLU A 221 -15.70 -0.49 -3.51
CA GLU A 221 -16.64 -1.24 -2.66
C GLU A 221 -15.89 -2.31 -1.85
N ARG A 222 -16.34 -2.50 -0.60
CA ARG A 222 -15.78 -3.47 0.34
C ARG A 222 -16.91 -4.18 1.05
N THR A 223 -16.67 -5.45 1.34
CA THR A 223 -17.55 -6.27 2.17
C THR A 223 -17.07 -6.17 3.60
N TYR A 224 -17.98 -5.91 4.52
CA TYR A 224 -17.75 -5.75 5.93
C TYR A 224 -18.45 -6.86 6.68
N ARG A 225 -17.78 -7.43 7.68
CA ARG A 225 -18.33 -8.46 8.56
C ARG A 225 -18.12 -8.06 10.01
N THR A 226 -19.18 -8.09 10.81
CA THR A 226 -19.09 -7.95 12.26
C THR A 226 -18.67 -9.28 12.87
N THR A 227 -17.61 -9.23 13.67
CA THR A 227 -17.09 -10.39 14.41
C THR A 227 -16.98 -10.03 15.88
N SER A 228 -16.91 -11.04 16.74
CA SER A 228 -16.76 -10.84 18.19
C SER A 228 -15.49 -10.04 18.57
N VAL A 229 -14.47 -10.05 17.71
CA VAL A 229 -13.16 -9.40 17.95
C VAL A 229 -13.05 -8.01 17.30
N GLY A 230 -13.78 -7.78 16.21
CA GLY A 230 -13.69 -6.52 15.47
C GLY A 230 -14.50 -6.49 14.18
N LEU A 231 -14.28 -5.43 13.40
CA LEU A 231 -14.82 -5.28 12.06
C LEU A 231 -13.83 -5.86 11.04
N GLU A 232 -14.22 -6.93 10.36
CA GLU A 232 -13.47 -7.45 9.22
C GLU A 232 -13.84 -6.69 7.95
N GLN A 233 -12.84 -6.18 7.23
CA GLN A 233 -12.98 -5.61 5.90
C GLN A 233 -12.40 -6.58 4.88
N ARG A 234 -13.26 -7.09 4.00
CA ARG A 234 -12.90 -7.92 2.87
C ARG A 234 -13.02 -7.10 1.59
N ARG A 235 -11.98 -7.20 0.76
CA ARG A 235 -12.02 -6.67 -0.61
C ARG A 235 -11.76 -7.81 -1.57
N GLU A 236 -12.73 -8.03 -2.44
CA GLU A 236 -12.63 -9.00 -3.52
C GLU A 236 -12.02 -8.30 -4.74
N GLY A 237 -10.70 -8.40 -4.87
CA GLY A 237 -10.01 -7.98 -6.07
C GLY A 237 -9.99 -9.12 -7.10
N ARG A 238 -9.95 -8.79 -8.39
CA ARG A 238 -9.84 -9.76 -9.49
C ARG A 238 -8.67 -10.75 -9.34
N TRP A 239 -7.61 -10.35 -8.63
CA TRP A 239 -6.37 -11.12 -8.48
C TRP A 239 -6.08 -11.55 -7.04
N PHE A 240 -6.62 -10.85 -6.04
CA PHE A 240 -6.36 -11.12 -4.62
C PHE A 240 -7.58 -10.77 -3.78
N VAL A 241 -7.96 -11.69 -2.89
CA VAL A 241 -8.88 -11.41 -1.79
C VAL A 241 -8.05 -10.88 -0.63
N SER A 242 -8.22 -9.61 -0.29
CA SER A 242 -7.57 -9.02 0.89
C SER A 242 -8.55 -8.95 2.05
N ARG A 243 -8.13 -9.45 3.22
CA ARG A 243 -8.86 -9.34 4.48
C ARG A 243 -8.10 -8.41 5.43
N ARG A 244 -8.83 -7.59 6.18
CA ARG A 244 -8.26 -6.72 7.22
C ARG A 244 -9.19 -6.70 8.42
N LEU A 245 -8.72 -7.18 9.56
CA LEU A 245 -9.44 -7.05 10.83
C LEU A 245 -9.10 -5.70 11.47
N ILE A 246 -10.12 -4.95 11.90
CA ILE A 246 -9.98 -3.74 12.71
C ILE A 246 -10.62 -4.03 14.07
N PRO A 247 -9.83 -4.09 15.15
CA PRO A 247 -10.37 -4.32 16.49
C PRO A 247 -11.39 -3.27 16.90
N TRP A 248 -12.42 -3.67 17.67
CA TRP A 248 -13.42 -2.74 18.19
C TRP A 248 -12.81 -1.60 19.01
N SER A 249 -11.72 -1.87 19.74
CA SER A 249 -10.98 -0.87 20.52
C SER A 249 -10.34 0.27 19.70
N ARG A 250 -10.35 0.19 18.36
CA ARG A 250 -9.88 1.26 17.47
C ARG A 250 -10.98 2.19 16.99
N PHE A 251 -12.23 1.88 17.32
CA PHE A 251 -13.37 2.73 17.05
C PHE A 251 -13.76 3.44 18.34
N ASP A 252 -14.01 4.73 18.22
CA ASP A 252 -14.48 5.53 19.35
C ASP A 252 -16.00 5.41 19.45
N ASP A 253 -16.69 5.55 18.31
CA ASP A 253 -18.15 5.52 18.19
C ASP A 253 -18.58 5.43 16.72
N PHE A 254 -19.89 5.43 16.48
CA PHE A 254 -20.45 5.54 15.13
C PHE A 254 -21.61 6.54 15.06
N SER A 255 -21.77 7.15 13.89
CA SER A 255 -22.90 8.02 13.56
C SER A 255 -23.66 7.49 12.34
N VAL A 256 -24.98 7.67 12.36
CA VAL A 256 -25.87 7.33 11.25
C VAL A 256 -26.44 8.62 10.69
N THR A 257 -26.14 8.89 9.43
CA THR A 257 -26.70 10.00 8.65
C THR A 257 -27.65 9.48 7.58
N ASP A 258 -28.40 10.36 6.95
CA ASP A 258 -29.35 9.99 5.89
C ASP A 258 -28.68 9.21 4.75
N ASP A 259 -27.44 9.58 4.41
CA ASP A 259 -26.71 9.00 3.27
C ASP A 259 -25.68 7.92 3.65
N ALA A 260 -25.23 7.89 4.91
CA ALA A 260 -24.08 7.09 5.32
C ALA A 260 -24.07 6.70 6.81
N ILE A 261 -23.49 5.52 7.08
CA ILE A 261 -23.02 5.11 8.40
C ILE A 261 -21.52 5.43 8.47
N VAL A 262 -21.10 6.19 9.48
CA VAL A 262 -19.71 6.58 9.69
C VAL A 262 -19.22 6.01 11.01
N LEU A 263 -18.18 5.17 10.96
CA LEU A 263 -17.49 4.68 12.14
C LEU A 263 -16.27 5.56 12.40
N HIS A 264 -16.27 6.23 13.54
CA HIS A 264 -15.26 7.20 13.93
C HIS A 264 -14.07 6.51 14.58
N ARG A 265 -12.86 6.98 14.24
CA ARG A 265 -11.62 6.44 14.78
C ARG A 265 -10.69 7.54 15.23
N ALA A 266 -9.98 7.28 16.32
CA ALA A 266 -8.93 8.19 16.79
C ALA A 266 -7.84 8.39 15.72
N LEU A 267 -7.47 9.66 15.52
CA LEU A 267 -6.31 10.05 14.71
C LEU A 267 -5.09 9.23 15.15
N PRO A 268 -4.28 8.68 14.22
CA PRO A 268 -4.19 9.01 12.80
C PRO A 268 -5.06 8.14 11.86
N HIS A 269 -6.02 7.36 12.37
CA HIS A 269 -6.83 6.47 11.54
C HIS A 269 -7.96 7.24 10.83
N ILE A 270 -8.20 6.91 9.56
CA ILE A 270 -9.26 7.54 8.75
C ILE A 270 -10.61 6.90 9.12
N ASP A 271 -11.69 7.64 9.27
CA ASP A 271 -13.03 7.07 9.51
C ASP A 271 -13.47 6.06 8.43
N VAL A 272 -14.26 5.06 8.83
CA VAL A 272 -14.86 4.11 7.87
C VAL A 272 -16.24 4.64 7.48
N ARG A 273 -16.46 4.82 6.18
CA ARG A 273 -17.72 5.37 5.64
C ARG A 273 -18.43 4.35 4.77
N CYS A 274 -19.61 3.94 5.20
CA CYS A 274 -20.47 2.99 4.52
C CYS A 274 -21.71 3.73 3.99
N ARG A 275 -21.96 3.62 2.69
CA ARG A 275 -23.17 4.14 2.05
C ARG A 275 -24.39 3.33 2.49
N ARG A 276 -25.45 4.02 2.94
CA ARG A 276 -26.60 3.42 3.64
C ARG A 276 -27.64 2.77 2.72
N TYR A 277 -27.90 3.34 1.54
CA TYR A 277 -29.01 2.90 0.68
C TYR A 277 -28.88 1.51 0.03
N LEU A 278 -27.74 0.82 0.21
CA LEU A 278 -27.45 -0.49 -0.39
C LEU A 278 -27.38 -1.62 0.66
N ILE A 279 -27.63 -1.31 1.93
CA ILE A 279 -27.44 -2.24 3.04
C ILE A 279 -28.71 -2.36 3.87
N ASP A 280 -28.86 -3.50 4.53
CA ASP A 280 -29.88 -3.69 5.56
C ASP A 280 -29.49 -2.86 6.80
N ASP A 281 -29.97 -1.63 6.83
CA ASP A 281 -29.57 -0.62 7.81
C ASP A 281 -29.94 -1.02 9.25
N GLU A 282 -31.11 -1.65 9.45
CA GLU A 282 -31.55 -2.04 10.79
C GLU A 282 -30.66 -3.14 11.37
N ALA A 283 -30.38 -4.18 10.58
CA ALA A 283 -29.51 -5.28 11.01
C ALA A 283 -28.06 -4.81 11.24
N VAL A 284 -27.55 -3.92 10.39
CA VAL A 284 -26.18 -3.37 10.53
C VAL A 284 -26.08 -2.44 11.74
N VAL A 285 -27.06 -1.56 11.96
CA VAL A 285 -27.05 -0.65 13.11
C VAL A 285 -27.17 -1.43 14.41
N ALA A 286 -28.08 -2.42 14.50
CA ALA A 286 -28.20 -3.27 15.69
C ALA A 286 -26.89 -4.00 16.01
N ALA A 287 -26.24 -4.59 15.00
CA ALA A 287 -24.96 -5.26 15.18
C ALA A 287 -23.80 -4.31 15.56
N LEU A 288 -23.88 -3.03 15.18
CA LEU A 288 -22.91 -2.01 15.60
C LEU A 288 -23.19 -1.53 17.03
N GLU A 289 -24.45 -1.36 17.43
CA GLU A 289 -24.87 -0.97 18.78
C GLU A 289 -24.46 -2.01 19.84
N ASP A 290 -24.35 -3.29 19.45
CA ASP A 290 -23.81 -4.35 20.32
C ASP A 290 -22.32 -4.16 20.69
N HIS A 291 -21.58 -3.36 19.93
CA HIS A 291 -20.13 -3.22 20.06
C HIS A 291 -19.63 -1.77 20.25
N LEU A 292 -20.39 -0.77 19.81
CA LEU A 292 -20.00 0.63 19.81
C LEU A 292 -21.17 1.52 20.25
N ASP A 293 -20.85 2.62 20.93
CA ASP A 293 -21.84 3.62 21.29
C ASP A 293 -22.26 4.44 20.07
N ARG A 294 -23.56 4.67 19.94
CA ARG A 294 -24.13 5.52 18.90
C ARG A 294 -24.04 6.99 19.29
N ARG A 295 -23.41 7.82 18.45
CA ARG A 295 -23.55 9.27 18.56
C ARG A 295 -24.91 9.69 17.99
N VAL A 296 -25.70 10.33 18.84
CA VAL A 296 -26.85 11.11 18.37
C VAL A 296 -26.29 12.40 17.73
N PRO A 297 -26.68 12.73 16.49
CA PRO A 297 -26.23 13.94 15.81
C PRO A 297 -26.62 15.22 16.56
#